data_AF-A0A931YEV1-F1
#
_entry.id   AF-A0A931YEV1-F1
#
_cell.length_a   1.000
_cell.length_b   1.000
_cell.length_c   1.000
_cell.angle_alpha   90.00
_cell.angle_beta   90.00
_cell.angle_gamma   90.00
#
_symmetry.space_group_name_H-M   'P 1'
#
loop_
_entity.id
_entity.type
_entity.pdbx_description
1 polymer ?
#
loop_
_entity_poly.entity_id
_entity_poly.type
_entity_poly.pdbx_seq_one_letter_code
_entity_poly.pdbx_strand_id
1 'polypeptide(L)'
;MLDPTRQAETVKTLSDEWLKNLRRAGTALELLSGPPEPQVGLSPRVEVYRRNKTRVYRYASRRTHRVPVLFVPNLGISRPYIFDLQPGASF
;
A
#
# COMPACT_ATOMS: atom_id res chain seq x y z
N MET A 1 34.54 -38.98 -5.58
CA MET A 1 33.81 -39.00 -4.30
C MET A 1 33.13 -37.64 -4.16
N LEU A 2 31.80 -37.58 -4.30
CA LEU A 2 31.06 -36.31 -4.23
C LEU A 2 30.97 -35.87 -2.76
N ASP A 3 31.27 -34.60 -2.49
CA ASP A 3 31.27 -33.99 -1.15
C ASP A 3 29.83 -33.96 -0.57
N PRO A 4 29.56 -34.63 0.56
CA PRO A 4 28.23 -34.70 1.17
C PRO A 4 27.69 -33.34 1.59
N THR A 5 28.56 -32.37 1.87
CA THR A 5 28.17 -31.00 2.24
C THR A 5 27.50 -30.27 1.07
N ARG A 6 28.03 -30.48 -0.15
CA ARG A 6 27.52 -29.89 -1.39
C ARG A 6 26.15 -30.46 -1.79
N GLN A 7 25.89 -31.72 -1.47
CA GLN A 7 24.58 -32.35 -1.70
C GLN A 7 23.50 -31.76 -0.78
N ALA A 8 23.80 -31.54 0.50
CA ALA A 8 22.87 -30.95 1.46
C ALA A 8 22.48 -29.51 1.09
N GLU A 9 23.43 -28.70 0.64
CA GLU A 9 23.18 -27.33 0.17
C GLU A 9 22.30 -27.30 -1.09
N THR A 10 22.52 -28.24 -2.01
CA THR A 10 21.73 -28.35 -3.25
C THR A 10 20.28 -28.70 -2.94
N VAL A 11 20.04 -29.65 -2.02
CA VAL A 11 18.69 -30.02 -1.56
C VAL A 11 18.00 -28.86 -0.87
N LYS A 12 18.70 -28.13 -0.01
CA LYS A 12 18.16 -26.95 0.69
C LYS A 12 17.78 -25.83 -0.28
N THR A 13 18.61 -25.58 -1.29
CA THR A 13 18.33 -24.57 -2.32
C THR A 13 17.10 -24.97 -3.14
N LEU A 14 16.99 -26.24 -3.53
CA LEU A 14 15.81 -26.80 -4.19
C LEU A 14 14.54 -26.65 -3.36
N SER A 15 14.58 -26.95 -2.05
CA SER A 15 13.42 -26.80 -1.18
C SER A 15 13.01 -25.34 -1.00
N ASP A 16 13.99 -24.43 -0.87
CA ASP A 16 13.74 -23.00 -0.74
C ASP A 16 13.17 -22.40 -2.03
N GLU A 17 13.63 -22.84 -3.20
CA GLU A 17 13.09 -22.44 -4.50
C GLU A 17 11.65 -22.94 -4.69
N TRP A 18 11.38 -24.21 -4.34
CA TRP A 18 10.03 -24.76 -4.34
C TRP A 18 9.07 -23.96 -3.45
N LEU A 19 9.49 -23.65 -2.22
CA LEU A 19 8.67 -22.87 -1.29
C LEU A 19 8.39 -21.45 -1.82
N LYS A 20 9.39 -20.80 -2.42
CA LYS A 20 9.22 -19.47 -3.05
C LYS A 20 8.26 -19.54 -4.25
N ASN A 21 8.36 -20.57 -5.07
CA ASN A 21 7.50 -20.75 -6.25
C ASN A 21 6.04 -21.02 -5.85
N LEU A 22 5.81 -21.83 -4.82
CA LEU A 22 4.47 -22.05 -4.27
C LEU A 22 3.84 -20.76 -3.73
N ARG A 23 4.62 -19.94 -3.01
CA ARG A 23 4.14 -18.62 -2.54
C ARG A 23 3.77 -17.69 -3.69
N ARG A 24 4.62 -17.59 -4.71
CA ARG A 24 4.36 -16.78 -5.91
C ARG A 24 3.11 -17.25 -6.66
N ALA A 25 2.92 -18.56 -6.81
CA ALA A 25 1.73 -19.14 -7.41
C ALA A 25 0.46 -18.78 -6.60
N GLY A 26 0.53 -18.84 -5.27
CA GLY A 26 -0.56 -18.40 -4.39
C GLY A 26 -0.91 -16.93 -4.58
N THR A 27 0.08 -16.03 -4.54
CA THR A 27 -0.15 -14.59 -4.79
C THR A 27 -0.68 -14.30 -6.18
N ALA A 28 -0.22 -15.03 -7.21
CA ALA A 28 -0.74 -14.87 -8.57
C ALA A 28 -2.22 -15.28 -8.68
N LEU A 29 -2.61 -16.39 -8.04
CA LEU A 29 -4.00 -16.81 -7.96
C LEU A 29 -4.88 -15.79 -7.21
N GLU A 30 -4.36 -15.22 -6.12
CA GLU A 30 -5.04 -14.18 -5.36
C GLU A 30 -5.23 -12.89 -6.18
N LEU A 31 -4.26 -12.51 -7.01
CA LEU A 31 -4.42 -11.36 -7.91
C LEU A 31 -5.43 -11.64 -9.02
N LEU A 32 -5.43 -12.86 -9.56
CA LEU A 32 -6.38 -13.29 -10.61
C LEU A 32 -7.83 -13.38 -10.10
N SER A 33 -8.04 -13.62 -8.80
CA SER A 33 -9.37 -13.66 -8.20
C SER A 33 -10.01 -12.27 -8.04
N GLY A 34 -9.28 -11.20 -8.36
CA GLY A 34 -9.79 -9.82 -8.28
C GLY A 34 -9.98 -9.40 -6.82
N PRO A 35 -8.90 -9.31 -6.02
CA PRO A 35 -9.02 -8.95 -4.62
C PRO A 35 -9.62 -7.55 -4.51
N PRO A 36 -10.41 -7.29 -3.46
CA PRO A 36 -11.06 -5.99 -3.29
C PRO A 36 -10.02 -4.88 -3.22
N GLU A 37 -10.31 -3.76 -3.89
CA GLU A 37 -9.45 -2.58 -3.82
C GLU A 37 -9.25 -2.19 -2.34
N PRO A 38 -8.00 -1.94 -1.90
CA PRO A 38 -7.75 -1.61 -0.52
C PRO A 38 -8.56 -0.38 -0.11
N GLN A 39 -9.23 -0.47 1.05
CA GLN A 39 -9.97 0.64 1.60
C GLN A 39 -8.99 1.71 2.07
N VAL A 40 -8.96 2.82 1.33
CA VAL A 40 -8.05 3.95 1.55
C VAL A 40 -8.84 5.26 1.66
N GLY A 41 -8.23 6.29 2.24
CA GLY A 41 -8.87 7.58 2.39
C GLY A 41 -9.99 7.57 3.43
N LEU A 42 -9.84 6.75 4.48
CA LEU A 42 -10.89 6.47 5.46
C LEU A 42 -11.01 7.55 6.54
N SER A 43 -10.09 8.51 6.61
CA SER A 43 -10.15 9.57 7.60
C SER A 43 -11.39 10.46 7.36
N PRO A 44 -12.20 10.74 8.39
CA PRO A 44 -13.41 11.54 8.23
C PRO A 44 -13.08 12.91 7.64
N ARG A 45 -13.64 13.20 6.45
CA ARG A 45 -13.41 14.44 5.72
C ARG A 45 -14.63 14.86 4.92
N VAL A 46 -14.70 16.15 4.61
CA VAL A 46 -15.74 16.72 3.75
C VAL A 46 -15.09 17.49 2.61
N GLU A 47 -15.68 17.43 1.42
CA GLU A 47 -15.28 18.26 0.30
C GLU A 47 -15.82 19.68 0.52
N VAL A 48 -14.93 20.66 0.64
CA VAL A 48 -15.30 22.07 0.91
C VAL A 48 -15.22 22.95 -0.33
N TYR A 49 -14.57 22.48 -1.39
CA TYR A 49 -14.43 23.21 -2.64
C TYR A 49 -14.16 22.27 -3.81
N ARG A 50 -14.69 22.63 -4.98
CA ARG A 50 -14.41 21.98 -6.27
C ARG A 50 -14.28 23.00 -7.38
N ARG A 51 -13.25 22.85 -8.21
CA ARG A 51 -13.11 23.55 -9.50
C ARG A 51 -12.42 22.64 -10.50
N ASN A 52 -13.09 22.32 -11.59
CA ASN A 52 -12.60 21.36 -12.60
C ASN A 52 -12.20 20.03 -11.92
N LYS A 53 -10.94 19.62 -12.05
CA LYS A 53 -10.37 18.43 -11.42
C LYS A 53 -9.87 18.68 -9.98
N THR A 54 -9.77 19.94 -9.56
CA THR A 54 -9.28 20.32 -8.24
C THR A 54 -10.39 20.16 -7.21
N ARG A 55 -10.05 19.50 -6.10
CA ARG A 55 -10.92 19.32 -4.94
C ARG A 55 -10.15 19.70 -3.68
N VAL A 56 -10.81 20.36 -2.75
CA VAL A 56 -10.25 20.66 -1.42
C VAL A 56 -11.07 19.91 -0.39
N TYR A 57 -10.38 19.13 0.44
CA TYR A 57 -10.99 18.37 1.52
C TYR A 57 -10.60 19.00 2.87
N ARG A 58 -11.56 19.09 3.77
CA ARG A 58 -11.34 19.43 5.17
C ARG A 58 -11.50 18.17 6.02
N TYR A 59 -10.42 17.73 6.63
CA TYR A 59 -10.42 16.63 7.58
C TYR A 59 -11.03 17.06 8.93
N ALA A 60 -11.77 16.16 9.56
CA ALA A 60 -12.33 16.39 10.88
C ALA A 60 -11.22 16.32 11.94
N SER A 61 -11.06 17.40 12.70
CA SER A 61 -10.08 17.46 13.79
C SER A 61 -10.48 18.50 14.83
N ARG A 62 -9.93 18.37 16.04
CA ARG A 62 -9.99 19.44 17.05
C ARG A 62 -9.00 20.54 16.66
N ARG A 63 -9.42 21.80 16.73
CA ARG A 63 -8.55 22.93 16.40
C ARG A 63 -7.56 23.17 17.53
N THR A 64 -6.33 22.72 17.35
CA THR A 64 -5.23 22.92 18.31
C THR A 64 -4.37 24.15 18.00
N HIS A 65 -4.35 24.59 16.74
CA HIS A 65 -3.52 25.70 16.27
C HIS A 65 -4.38 26.78 15.57
N ARG A 66 -3.92 28.03 15.64
CA ARG A 66 -4.59 29.14 14.96
C ARG A 66 -4.46 29.05 13.44
N VAL A 67 -3.28 28.71 12.93
CA VAL A 67 -2.99 28.63 11.50
C VAL A 67 -3.25 27.20 11.01
N PRO A 68 -4.04 27.00 9.93
CA PRO A 68 -4.27 25.66 9.38
C PRO A 68 -3.07 25.16 8.57
N VAL A 69 -2.94 23.85 8.45
CA VAL A 69 -1.98 23.19 7.54
C VAL A 69 -2.70 22.83 6.24
N LEU A 70 -2.07 23.14 5.10
CA LEU A 70 -2.57 22.81 3.77
C LEU A 70 -1.64 21.78 3.13
N PHE A 71 -2.19 20.61 2.79
CA PHE A 71 -1.49 19.59 2.01
C PHE A 71 -1.81 19.74 0.52
N VAL A 72 -0.78 19.89 -0.30
CA VAL A 72 -0.89 19.90 -1.76
C VAL A 72 -0.05 18.74 -2.29
N PRO A 73 -0.66 17.55 -2.53
CA PRO A 73 0.08 16.42 -3.10
C PRO A 73 0.54 16.74 -4.53
N ASN A 74 1.41 15.90 -5.10
CA ASN A 74 1.81 16.04 -6.49
C ASN A 74 0.62 15.72 -7.43
N LEU A 75 -0.08 16.78 -7.85
CA LEU A 75 -1.29 16.77 -8.67
C LEU A 75 -0.95 16.37 -10.12
N GLY A 76 -0.67 15.09 -10.33
CA GLY A 76 -0.35 14.52 -11.65
C GLY A 76 0.09 13.07 -11.57
N ILE A 77 0.68 12.69 -10.44
CA ILE A 77 1.16 11.32 -10.19
C ILE A 77 0.44 10.70 -8.99
N SER A 78 0.14 11.50 -7.96
CA SER A 78 -0.43 11.00 -6.71
C SER A 78 -1.95 11.09 -6.69
N ARG A 79 -2.60 10.05 -6.17
CA ARG A 79 -4.03 10.08 -5.85
C ARG A 79 -4.29 10.98 -4.63
N PRO A 80 -5.49 11.59 -4.48
CA PRO A 80 -5.79 12.53 -3.40
C PRO A 80 -5.62 12.00 -1.97
N TYR A 81 -5.66 10.67 -1.80
CA TYR A 81 -5.53 9.98 -0.51
C TYR A 81 -4.08 9.56 -0.20
N ILE A 82 -3.07 10.06 -0.92
CA ILE A 82 -1.67 9.64 -0.72
C ILE A 82 -1.15 9.85 0.73
N PHE A 83 -1.72 10.82 1.45
CA PHE A 83 -1.42 11.07 2.86
C PHE A 83 -2.40 10.38 3.83
N ASP A 84 -3.46 9.77 3.31
CA ASP A 84 -4.56 9.14 4.06
C ASP A 84 -4.78 7.73 3.51
N LEU A 85 -3.84 6.83 3.79
CA LEU A 85 -3.84 5.47 3.26
C LEU A 85 -4.72 4.56 4.13
N GLN A 86 -4.15 3.99 5.19
CA GLN A 86 -4.88 3.15 6.15
C GLN A 86 -4.70 3.67 7.57
N PRO A 87 -5.61 3.30 8.50
CA PRO A 87 -5.42 3.59 9.92
C PRO A 87 -4.06 3.08 10.41
N GLY A 88 -3.24 3.95 11.00
CA GLY A 88 -1.88 3.61 11.45
C GLY A 88 -0.79 3.64 10.37
N ALA A 89 -1.15 3.84 9.10
CA ALA A 89 -0.23 3.97 7.96
C ALA A 89 -0.45 5.28 7.18
N SER A 90 -0.96 6.31 7.85
CA SER A 90 -1.20 7.65 7.30
C SER A 90 -0.21 8.65 7.91
N PHE A 91 0.08 9.74 7.21
CA PHE A 91 1.04 10.77 7.62
C PHE A 91 0.35 12.01 8.21
#